data_AF-A0A5J6CYN9-F1
#
_entry.id   AF-A0A5J6CYN9-F1
#
_cell.length_a   1.000
_cell.length_b   1.000
_cell.length_c   1.000
_cell.angle_alpha   90.00
_cell.angle_beta   90.00
_cell.angle_gamma   90.00
#
_symmetry.space_group_name_H-M   'P 1'
#
loop_
_entity.id
_entity.type
_entity.pdbx_description
1 polymer ?
#
loop_
_entity_poly.entity_id
_entity_poly.type
_entity_poly.pdbx_seq_one_letter_code
_entity_poly.pdbx_strand_id
1 'polypeptide(L)'
;MKIYCEGEKLFKGIVPIQIELNGDVNGHKFSVHGEGQGEAEMGRLTLRFVCTTGKMPVPWPTLVTTFSYGVQCFSRYPEHMKMHDFFKSAMPEGYTQERTIFFDKDGTYKTRAEVKFEGDTLVNRIELTGTGFKEDGNILGHKMEYNYNSHNVYIMSDKAKNGIKVNFKIRHNIEDGTVQLADHYQANYPLGKGPVLLPEDHYLSTQSALTKDPHETRDHMLLLEFVTAAGITHGMDELYK
;
A
#
# COMPACT_ATOMS: atom_id res chain seq x y z
N MET A 1 12.00 -18.44 22.81
CA MET A 1 12.61 -17.09 22.92
C MET A 1 11.83 -16.19 21.96
N LYS A 2 11.18 -15.10 22.42
CA LYS A 2 10.39 -14.25 21.50
C LYS A 2 11.35 -13.51 20.57
N ILE A 3 11.39 -13.89 19.30
CA ILE A 3 12.16 -13.18 18.28
C ILE A 3 11.35 -11.94 17.91
N TYR A 4 11.66 -10.82 18.53
CA TYR A 4 11.19 -9.51 18.07
C TYR A 4 12.20 -8.98 17.06
N CYS A 5 11.74 -8.56 15.87
CA CYS A 5 12.64 -7.89 14.93
C CYS A 5 12.98 -6.49 15.47
N GLU A 6 14.25 -6.07 15.36
CA GLU A 6 14.69 -4.76 15.84
C GLU A 6 13.91 -3.61 15.16
N GLY A 7 13.53 -3.79 13.89
CA GLY A 7 12.75 -2.82 13.14
C GLY A 7 11.35 -2.54 13.72
N GLU A 8 10.73 -3.47 14.47
CA GLU A 8 9.45 -3.23 15.14
C GLU A 8 9.54 -2.06 16.13
N LYS A 9 10.70 -1.86 16.77
CA LYS A 9 10.89 -0.78 17.76
C LYS A 9 10.73 0.61 17.15
N LEU A 10 10.96 0.75 15.85
CA LEU A 10 10.82 2.01 15.10
C LEU A 10 9.35 2.43 14.92
N PHE A 11 8.41 1.50 15.12
CA PHE A 11 6.97 1.71 14.93
C PHE A 11 6.20 1.81 16.24
N LYS A 12 6.90 2.06 17.35
CA LYS A 12 6.26 2.37 18.63
C LYS A 12 5.78 3.82 18.63
N GLY A 13 4.50 4.03 18.87
CA GLY A 13 3.88 5.35 18.84
C GLY A 13 3.53 5.83 17.43
N ILE A 14 3.46 7.15 17.27
CA ILE A 14 3.09 7.83 16.02
C ILE A 14 4.37 8.09 15.22
N VAL A 15 4.38 7.66 13.96
CA VAL A 15 5.50 7.89 13.03
C VAL A 15 5.04 8.80 11.89
N PRO A 16 5.74 9.92 11.61
CA PRO A 16 5.49 10.75 10.44
C PRO A 16 5.69 9.98 9.14
N ILE A 17 4.86 10.26 8.15
CA ILE A 17 4.91 9.63 6.82
C ILE A 17 5.00 10.71 5.75
N GLN A 18 5.89 10.48 4.78
CA GLN A 18 5.95 11.25 3.53
C GLN A 18 5.85 10.30 2.34
N ILE A 19 5.04 10.66 1.35
CA ILE A 19 4.83 9.89 0.13
C ILE A 19 5.05 10.80 -1.07
N GLU A 20 5.82 10.34 -2.03
CA GLU A 20 6.05 11.04 -3.29
C GLU A 20 5.81 10.08 -4.44
N LEU A 21 4.98 10.49 -5.40
CA LEU A 21 4.73 9.73 -6.61
C LEU A 21 4.97 10.59 -7.84
N ASN A 22 5.75 10.06 -8.78
CA ASN A 22 5.77 10.51 -10.16
C ASN A 22 5.06 9.48 -11.03
N GLY A 23 4.10 9.94 -11.82
CA GLY A 23 3.22 9.10 -12.62
C GLY A 23 3.19 9.53 -14.07
N ASP A 24 3.08 8.55 -14.96
CA ASP A 24 2.80 8.73 -16.38
C ASP A 24 1.77 7.68 -16.81
N VAL A 25 0.56 8.10 -17.17
CA VAL A 25 -0.50 7.19 -17.65
C VAL A 25 -0.89 7.62 -19.05
N ASN A 26 -0.63 6.77 -20.06
CA ASN A 26 -0.86 7.10 -21.47
C ASN A 26 -0.21 8.45 -21.93
N GLY A 27 0.89 8.88 -21.31
CA GLY A 27 1.53 10.17 -21.60
C GLY A 27 1.03 11.34 -20.74
N HIS A 28 -0.05 11.14 -19.96
CA HIS A 28 -0.49 12.10 -18.96
C HIS A 28 0.42 12.02 -17.74
N LYS A 29 1.38 12.94 -17.66
CA LYS A 29 2.31 13.07 -16.54
C LYS A 29 1.65 13.77 -15.36
N PHE A 30 1.88 13.27 -14.16
CA PHE A 30 1.41 13.87 -12.93
C PHE A 30 2.34 13.56 -11.76
N SER A 31 2.30 14.40 -10.72
CA SER A 31 3.00 14.14 -9.47
C SER A 31 2.06 14.32 -8.28
N VAL A 32 2.21 13.47 -7.27
CA VAL A 32 1.44 13.53 -6.02
C VAL A 32 2.40 13.60 -4.86
N HIS A 33 2.12 14.53 -3.94
CA HIS A 33 2.76 14.59 -2.65
C HIS A 33 1.76 14.17 -1.57
N GLY A 34 2.20 13.31 -0.66
CA GLY A 34 1.42 12.87 0.48
C GLY A 34 2.17 13.08 1.79
N GLU A 35 1.44 13.46 2.82
CA GLU A 35 1.95 13.62 4.18
C GLU A 35 0.94 13.08 5.19
N GLY A 36 1.43 12.72 6.37
CA GLY A 36 0.56 12.33 7.48
C GLY A 36 1.31 11.50 8.51
N GLN A 37 0.60 10.54 9.10
CA GLN A 37 1.15 9.73 10.18
C GLN A 37 0.59 8.32 10.20
N GLY A 38 1.37 7.40 10.77
CA GLY A 38 0.98 6.02 10.99
C GLY A 38 1.19 5.58 12.44
N GLU A 39 0.31 4.69 12.89
CA GLU A 39 0.29 4.11 14.24
C GLU A 39 0.13 2.60 14.13
N ALA A 40 1.26 1.89 14.08
CA ALA A 40 1.26 0.45 13.80
C ALA A 40 0.58 -0.39 14.90
N GLU A 41 0.57 0.10 16.14
CA GLU A 41 -0.12 -0.56 17.27
C GLU A 41 -1.64 -0.62 17.08
N MET A 42 -2.21 0.38 16.39
CA MET A 42 -3.62 0.43 16.02
C MET A 42 -3.87 -0.05 14.58
N GLY A 43 -2.81 -0.21 13.79
CA GLY A 43 -2.92 -0.50 12.37
C GLY A 43 -3.45 0.69 11.58
N ARG A 44 -3.27 1.91 12.08
CA ARG A 44 -3.96 3.12 11.58
C ARG A 44 -3.04 3.98 10.74
N LEU A 45 -3.55 4.49 9.63
CA LEU A 45 -2.91 5.50 8.77
C LEU A 45 -3.86 6.68 8.62
N THR A 46 -3.33 7.91 8.75
CA THR A 46 -4.06 9.14 8.42
C THR A 46 -3.19 9.96 7.49
N LEU A 47 -3.62 10.09 6.23
CA LEU A 47 -2.81 10.64 5.14
C LEU A 47 -3.60 11.67 4.34
N ARG A 48 -2.91 12.71 3.90
CA ARG A 48 -3.39 13.72 2.95
C ARG A 48 -2.52 13.62 1.71
N PHE A 49 -3.15 13.55 0.54
CA PHE A 49 -2.49 13.55 -0.76
C PHE A 49 -2.93 14.74 -1.58
N VAL A 50 -2.01 15.37 -2.29
CA VAL A 50 -2.27 16.51 -3.18
C VAL A 50 -1.57 16.26 -4.52
N CYS A 51 -2.31 16.42 -5.61
CA CYS A 51 -1.72 16.49 -6.94
C CYS A 51 -0.99 17.83 -7.08
N THR A 52 0.32 17.78 -7.30
CA THR A 52 1.17 18.98 -7.40
C THR A 52 1.27 19.52 -8.82
N THR A 53 0.77 18.76 -9.80
CA THR A 53 0.79 19.10 -11.22
C THR A 53 -0.59 19.51 -11.75
N GLY A 54 -1.56 19.80 -10.88
CA GLY A 54 -2.90 20.26 -11.24
C GLY A 54 -3.98 19.21 -11.00
N LYS A 55 -4.82 18.95 -12.00
CA LYS A 55 -5.88 17.95 -11.90
C LYS A 55 -5.29 16.55 -12.11
N MET A 56 -5.74 15.57 -11.32
CA MET A 56 -5.38 14.18 -11.54
C MET A 56 -5.92 13.66 -12.87
N PRO A 57 -5.11 12.96 -13.68
CA PRO A 57 -5.56 12.35 -14.94
C PRO A 57 -6.25 11.00 -14.73
N VAL A 58 -6.32 10.50 -13.49
CA VAL A 58 -6.93 9.23 -13.12
C VAL A 58 -7.74 9.40 -11.82
N PRO A 59 -8.72 8.54 -11.51
CA PRO A 59 -9.51 8.65 -10.29
C PRO A 59 -8.64 8.31 -9.07
N TRP A 60 -8.70 9.14 -8.03
CA TRP A 60 -8.00 8.92 -6.76
C TRP A 60 -8.10 7.49 -6.20
N PRO A 61 -9.26 6.80 -6.23
CA PRO A 61 -9.37 5.44 -5.72
C PRO A 61 -8.43 4.43 -6.41
N THR A 62 -8.04 4.64 -7.68
CA THR A 62 -7.13 3.72 -8.39
C THR A 62 -5.69 3.77 -7.86
N LEU A 63 -5.35 4.79 -7.06
CA LEU A 63 -4.01 5.00 -6.51
C LEU A 63 -3.90 4.68 -5.02
N VAL A 64 -4.99 4.39 -4.32
CA VAL A 64 -5.00 4.08 -2.88
C VAL A 64 -3.99 2.99 -2.54
N THR A 65 -4.00 1.87 -3.25
CA THR A 65 -3.03 0.78 -3.00
C THR A 65 -1.59 1.20 -3.28
N THR A 66 -1.37 2.00 -4.32
CA THR A 66 -0.04 2.52 -4.64
C THR A 66 0.50 3.42 -3.52
N PHE A 67 -0.37 4.22 -2.89
CA PHE A 67 -0.02 5.09 -1.76
C PHE A 67 0.09 4.34 -0.42
N SER A 68 -1.05 3.95 0.18
CA SER A 68 -1.11 3.47 1.57
C SER A 68 -0.75 2.00 1.71
N TYR A 69 -1.07 1.18 0.70
CA TYR A 69 -0.62 -0.21 0.70
C TYR A 69 0.87 -0.28 0.35
N GLY A 70 1.51 0.85 0.03
CA GLY A 70 2.97 0.97 0.02
C GLY A 70 3.60 1.00 1.40
N VAL A 71 2.88 1.48 2.41
CA VAL A 71 3.38 1.58 3.79
C VAL A 71 2.78 0.50 4.69
N GLN A 72 2.71 -0.73 4.19
CA GLN A 72 2.21 -1.91 4.91
C GLN A 72 2.99 -2.25 6.20
N CYS A 73 4.16 -1.64 6.41
CA CYS A 73 4.84 -1.63 7.70
C CYS A 73 4.00 -1.06 8.86
N PHE A 74 2.94 -0.27 8.59
CA PHE A 74 1.98 0.17 9.62
C PHE A 74 0.84 -0.82 9.90
N SER A 75 0.83 -2.00 9.29
CA SER A 75 -0.17 -3.03 9.60
C SER A 75 -0.03 -3.51 11.05
N ARG A 76 -1.16 -3.70 11.73
CA ARG A 76 -1.16 -4.27 13.08
C ARG A 76 -1.02 -5.79 12.99
N TYR A 77 0.15 -6.31 13.35
CA TYR A 77 0.35 -7.75 13.54
C TYR A 77 -0.02 -8.14 14.97
N PRO A 78 -0.95 -9.09 15.17
CA PRO A 78 -1.18 -9.70 16.48
C PRO A 78 0.11 -10.25 17.08
N GLU A 79 0.21 -10.27 18.41
CA GLU A 79 1.43 -10.67 19.13
C GLU A 79 1.95 -12.06 18.71
N HIS A 80 1.06 -13.02 18.45
CA HIS A 80 1.45 -14.36 17.99
C HIS A 80 2.02 -14.34 16.56
N MET A 81 1.56 -13.42 15.72
CA MET A 81 1.94 -13.31 14.31
C MET A 81 3.14 -12.39 14.04
N LYS A 82 3.73 -11.73 15.04
CA LYS A 82 4.83 -10.76 14.83
C LYS A 82 6.06 -11.36 14.14
N MET A 83 6.27 -12.67 14.26
CA MET A 83 7.33 -13.40 13.54
C MET A 83 7.09 -13.48 12.02
N HIS A 84 5.95 -13.03 11.53
CA HIS A 84 5.59 -12.96 10.11
C HIS A 84 5.56 -11.52 9.56
N ASP A 85 6.01 -10.54 10.33
CA ASP A 85 6.04 -9.13 9.90
C ASP A 85 7.30 -8.82 9.10
N PHE A 86 7.28 -9.21 7.82
CA PHE A 86 8.34 -8.88 6.86
C PHE A 86 8.61 -7.38 6.79
N PHE A 87 7.55 -6.57 6.71
CA PHE A 87 7.64 -5.15 6.43
C PHE A 87 8.41 -4.37 7.50
N LYS A 88 8.13 -4.62 8.78
CA LYS A 88 8.87 -3.98 9.87
C LYS A 88 10.27 -4.57 10.01
N SER A 89 10.46 -5.85 9.73
CA SER A 89 11.78 -6.50 9.84
C SER A 89 12.83 -5.97 8.86
N ALA A 90 12.40 -5.40 7.74
CA ALA A 90 13.28 -4.80 6.74
C ALA A 90 13.72 -3.37 7.08
N MET A 91 13.20 -2.77 8.16
CA MET A 91 13.49 -1.39 8.56
C MET A 91 14.69 -1.32 9.51
N PRO A 92 15.49 -0.22 9.49
CA PRO A 92 15.23 1.06 8.81
C PRO A 92 15.64 1.13 7.33
N GLU A 93 16.49 0.22 6.84
CA GLU A 93 16.99 0.24 5.46
C GLU A 93 15.87 0.17 4.42
N GLY A 94 14.79 -0.52 4.77
CA GLY A 94 13.55 -0.54 4.04
C GLY A 94 13.44 -1.67 3.02
N TYR A 95 12.44 -1.56 2.16
CA TYR A 95 12.15 -2.52 1.10
C TYR A 95 11.78 -1.82 -0.21
N THR A 96 12.04 -2.50 -1.32
CA THR A 96 11.37 -2.20 -2.57
C THR A 96 9.98 -2.82 -2.55
N GLN A 97 9.05 -2.17 -3.24
CA GLN A 97 7.73 -2.72 -3.53
C GLN A 97 7.40 -2.50 -5.00
N GLU A 98 7.17 -3.59 -5.71
CA GLU A 98 6.86 -3.57 -7.13
C GLU A 98 5.45 -4.13 -7.34
N ARG A 99 4.65 -3.47 -8.18
CA ARG A 99 3.34 -4.00 -8.58
C ARG A 99 3.11 -3.95 -10.06
N THR A 100 2.35 -4.93 -10.54
CA THR A 100 1.56 -4.80 -11.77
C THR A 100 0.07 -4.88 -11.40
N ILE A 101 -0.71 -3.91 -11.87
CA ILE A 101 -2.13 -3.78 -11.57
C ILE A 101 -2.89 -3.80 -12.89
N PHE A 102 -3.64 -4.85 -13.15
CA PHE A 102 -4.43 -5.01 -14.38
C PHE A 102 -5.86 -4.56 -14.14
N PHE A 103 -6.32 -3.53 -14.85
CA PHE A 103 -7.71 -3.14 -14.83
C PHE A 103 -8.47 -3.97 -15.85
N ASP A 104 -9.47 -4.73 -15.40
CA ASP A 104 -10.24 -5.62 -16.30
C ASP A 104 -10.82 -4.84 -17.48
N LYS A 105 -10.54 -5.32 -18.70
CA LYS A 105 -10.93 -4.70 -19.99
C LYS A 105 -10.47 -3.25 -20.18
N ASP A 106 -9.43 -2.82 -19.47
CA ASP A 106 -8.81 -1.49 -19.59
C ASP A 106 -7.27 -1.62 -19.48
N GLY A 107 -6.57 -0.53 -19.15
CA GLY A 107 -5.12 -0.48 -19.08
C GLY A 107 -4.49 -1.19 -17.87
N THR A 108 -3.20 -0.97 -17.71
CA THR A 108 -2.38 -1.59 -16.65
C THR A 108 -1.46 -0.57 -16.01
N TYR A 109 -1.35 -0.57 -14.68
CA TYR A 109 -0.27 0.12 -13.99
C TYR A 109 0.91 -0.82 -13.72
N LYS A 110 2.11 -0.27 -13.83
CA LYS A 110 3.34 -0.81 -13.26
C LYS A 110 3.90 0.20 -12.29
N THR A 111 4.26 -0.25 -11.10
CA THR A 111 4.80 0.63 -10.05
C THR A 111 6.07 0.03 -9.48
N ARG A 112 7.02 0.90 -9.13
CA ARG A 112 8.17 0.57 -8.29
C ARG A 112 8.27 1.63 -7.21
N ALA A 113 8.32 1.19 -5.97
CA ALA A 113 8.46 2.05 -4.81
C ALA A 113 9.63 1.63 -3.94
N GLU A 114 10.21 2.59 -3.24
CA GLU A 114 11.17 2.37 -2.14
C GLU A 114 10.59 2.95 -0.86
N VAL A 115 10.53 2.10 0.17
CA VAL A 115 9.92 2.42 1.45
C VAL A 115 10.96 2.24 2.54
N LYS A 116 11.37 3.32 3.19
CA LYS A 116 12.49 3.34 4.15
C LYS A 116 12.38 4.52 5.12
N PHE A 117 13.14 4.48 6.21
CA PHE A 117 13.27 5.65 7.07
C PHE A 117 14.28 6.65 6.50
N GLU A 118 13.91 7.93 6.51
CA GLU A 118 14.82 9.06 6.30
C GLU A 118 14.75 9.93 7.56
N GLY A 119 15.69 9.72 8.49
CA GLY A 119 15.60 10.28 9.83
C GLY A 119 14.50 9.60 10.67
N ASP A 120 13.57 10.40 11.19
CA ASP A 120 12.41 9.94 11.97
C ASP A 120 11.15 9.71 11.10
N THR A 121 11.23 10.02 9.81
CA THR A 121 10.09 9.97 8.88
C THR A 121 10.17 8.71 8.03
N LEU A 122 9.05 7.99 7.92
CA LEU A 122 8.91 6.90 6.98
C LEU A 122 8.56 7.46 5.60
N VAL A 123 9.43 7.23 4.63
CA VAL A 123 9.31 7.77 3.28
C VAL A 123 8.95 6.66 2.29
N ASN A 124 7.96 6.92 1.43
CA ASN A 124 7.59 6.06 0.30
C ASN A 124 7.72 6.84 -1.02
N ARG A 125 8.75 6.55 -1.82
CA ARG A 125 8.98 7.19 -3.13
C ARG A 125 8.59 6.23 -4.25
N ILE A 126 7.72 6.66 -5.15
CA ILE A 126 7.02 5.80 -6.10
C ILE A 126 7.18 6.33 -7.53
N GLU A 127 7.52 5.43 -8.44
CA GLU A 127 7.39 5.65 -9.88
C GLU A 127 6.25 4.79 -10.42
N LEU A 128 5.34 5.40 -11.19
CA LEU A 128 4.18 4.74 -11.79
C LEU A 128 4.17 4.97 -13.30
N THR A 129 4.00 3.88 -14.05
CA THR A 129 3.72 3.92 -15.49
C THR A 129 2.42 3.18 -15.78
N GLY A 130 1.47 3.85 -16.43
CA GLY A 130 0.22 3.29 -16.91
C GLY A 130 0.18 3.26 -18.43
N THR A 131 -0.21 2.13 -19.00
CA THR A 131 -0.33 1.98 -20.46
C THR A 131 -1.57 1.19 -20.85
N GLY A 132 -2.02 1.39 -22.08
CA GLY A 132 -3.15 0.64 -22.67
C GLY A 132 -4.51 1.04 -22.13
N PHE A 133 -4.62 2.20 -21.46
CA PHE A 133 -5.90 2.70 -21.00
C PHE A 133 -6.74 3.23 -22.16
N LYS A 134 -8.05 3.03 -22.07
CA LYS A 134 -9.01 3.63 -23.01
C LYS A 134 -9.32 5.06 -22.58
N GLU A 135 -9.24 6.01 -23.50
CA GLU A 135 -9.51 7.43 -23.23
C GLU A 135 -10.93 7.67 -22.68
N ASP A 136 -11.91 6.90 -23.16
CA ASP A 136 -13.30 6.92 -22.69
C ASP A 136 -13.62 5.80 -21.67
N GLY A 137 -12.60 5.10 -21.18
CA GLY A 137 -12.69 4.03 -20.19
C GLY A 137 -13.10 4.51 -18.80
N ASN A 138 -13.16 3.59 -17.84
CA ASN A 138 -13.56 3.93 -16.47
C ASN A 138 -12.51 4.78 -15.75
N ILE A 139 -11.23 4.60 -16.12
CA ILE A 139 -10.10 5.29 -15.50
C ILE A 139 -9.95 6.69 -16.11
N LEU A 140 -9.56 6.81 -17.39
CA LEU A 140 -9.35 8.12 -18.02
C LEU A 140 -10.65 8.92 -18.20
N GLY A 141 -11.79 8.24 -18.30
CA GLY A 141 -13.11 8.87 -18.32
C GLY A 141 -13.65 9.26 -16.93
N HIS A 142 -12.91 9.04 -15.85
CA HIS A 142 -13.29 9.41 -14.47
C HIS A 142 -14.68 8.93 -14.02
N LYS A 143 -15.03 7.66 -14.27
CA LYS A 143 -16.37 7.10 -13.98
C LYS A 143 -16.47 6.37 -12.63
N MET A 144 -15.43 6.49 -11.81
CA MET A 144 -15.29 5.72 -10.58
C MET A 144 -15.81 6.53 -9.38
N GLU A 145 -16.61 5.89 -8.53
CA GLU A 145 -17.10 6.52 -7.31
C GLU A 145 -15.93 6.86 -6.37
N TYR A 146 -16.05 7.96 -5.62
CA TYR A 146 -15.05 8.39 -4.65
C TYR A 146 -15.19 7.64 -3.32
N ASN A 147 -14.97 6.32 -3.34
CA ASN A 147 -14.98 5.46 -2.17
C ASN A 147 -14.00 4.30 -2.32
N TYR A 148 -13.91 3.45 -1.30
CA TYR A 148 -13.03 2.30 -1.30
C TYR A 148 -13.62 1.16 -0.45
N ASN A 149 -13.73 -0.02 -1.04
CA ASN A 149 -14.30 -1.19 -0.37
C ASN A 149 -13.27 -1.82 0.60
N SER A 150 -13.72 -2.62 1.57
CA SER A 150 -12.80 -3.43 2.38
C SER A 150 -12.35 -4.67 1.64
N HIS A 151 -11.15 -5.18 1.93
CA HIS A 151 -10.62 -6.37 1.29
C HIS A 151 -9.48 -7.03 2.07
N ASN A 152 -9.18 -8.27 1.69
CA ASN A 152 -8.06 -9.04 2.19
C ASN A 152 -6.93 -9.09 1.17
N VAL A 153 -5.71 -8.92 1.66
CA VAL A 153 -4.46 -8.91 0.89
C VAL A 153 -3.65 -10.15 1.28
N TYR A 154 -3.50 -11.11 0.38
CA TYR A 154 -2.85 -12.40 0.68
C TYR A 154 -1.34 -12.31 0.49
N ILE A 155 -0.59 -12.73 1.51
CA ILE A 155 0.86 -12.62 1.59
C ILE A 155 1.47 -14.02 1.71
N MET A 156 2.49 -14.27 0.89
CA MET A 156 3.27 -15.51 0.87
C MET A 156 4.75 -15.17 0.81
N SER A 157 5.62 -16.04 1.35
CA SER A 157 7.07 -15.84 1.23
C SER A 157 7.57 -16.08 -0.21
N ASP A 158 8.56 -15.29 -0.62
CA ASP A 158 9.40 -15.52 -1.79
C ASP A 158 10.83 -15.82 -1.32
N LYS A 159 11.02 -17.02 -0.77
CA LYS A 159 12.29 -17.47 -0.20
C LYS A 159 13.45 -17.35 -1.19
N ALA A 160 13.20 -17.56 -2.49
CA ALA A 160 14.21 -17.48 -3.53
C ALA A 160 14.80 -16.06 -3.69
N LYS A 161 14.05 -15.03 -3.30
CA LYS A 161 14.46 -13.63 -3.40
C LYS A 161 14.52 -12.91 -2.04
N ASN A 162 14.49 -13.68 -0.95
CA ASN A 162 14.51 -13.16 0.42
C ASN A 162 13.41 -12.10 0.67
N GLY A 163 12.21 -12.33 0.14
CA GLY A 163 11.13 -11.36 0.15
C GLY A 163 9.75 -11.98 0.28
N ILE A 164 8.73 -11.27 -0.19
CA ILE A 164 7.34 -11.72 -0.20
C ILE A 164 6.69 -11.51 -1.58
N LYS A 165 5.70 -12.33 -1.87
CA LYS A 165 4.72 -12.12 -2.96
C LYS A 165 3.35 -11.88 -2.37
N VAL A 166 2.63 -10.98 -3.00
CA VAL A 166 1.32 -10.53 -2.54
C VAL A 166 0.36 -10.50 -3.72
N ASN A 167 -0.86 -11.00 -3.50
CA ASN A 167 -1.91 -10.96 -4.52
C ASN A 167 -3.27 -10.61 -3.91
N PHE A 168 -4.05 -9.83 -4.65
CA PHE A 168 -5.41 -9.46 -4.30
C PHE A 168 -6.11 -8.84 -5.50
N LYS A 169 -7.44 -8.70 -5.42
CA LYS A 169 -8.28 -8.07 -6.44
C LYS A 169 -9.09 -6.97 -5.79
N ILE A 170 -8.97 -5.76 -6.32
CA ILE A 170 -9.79 -4.62 -5.90
C ILE A 170 -11.04 -4.57 -6.78
N ARG A 171 -12.15 -4.18 -6.15
CA ARG A 171 -13.43 -3.94 -6.80
C ARG A 171 -13.76 -2.46 -6.59
N HIS A 172 -13.52 -1.65 -7.61
CA HIS A 172 -13.88 -0.25 -7.59
C HIS A 172 -15.32 -0.08 -8.04
N ASN A 173 -16.10 0.69 -7.29
CA ASN A 173 -17.48 1.01 -7.66
C ASN A 173 -17.48 2.05 -8.79
N ILE A 174 -18.33 1.84 -9.79
CA ILE A 174 -18.52 2.76 -10.92
C ILE A 174 -19.85 3.48 -10.74
N GLU A 175 -19.91 4.74 -11.18
CA GLU A 175 -21.08 5.62 -11.00
C GLU A 175 -22.38 5.06 -11.60
N ASP A 176 -22.29 4.13 -12.55
CA ASP A 176 -23.45 3.43 -13.14
C ASP A 176 -23.93 2.22 -12.33
N GLY A 177 -23.33 1.97 -11.16
CA GLY A 177 -23.62 0.85 -10.27
C GLY A 177 -22.88 -0.45 -10.62
N THR A 178 -22.05 -0.45 -11.67
CA THR A 178 -21.18 -1.60 -12.00
C THR A 178 -19.85 -1.56 -11.22
N VAL A 179 -18.95 -2.49 -11.52
CA VAL A 179 -17.65 -2.63 -10.83
C VAL A 179 -16.52 -2.71 -11.84
N GLN A 180 -15.47 -1.93 -11.61
CA GLN A 180 -14.17 -2.08 -12.26
C GLN A 180 -13.25 -2.95 -11.40
N LEU A 181 -12.82 -4.09 -11.94
CA LEU A 181 -11.86 -4.95 -11.26
C LEU A 181 -10.43 -4.44 -11.51
N ALA A 182 -9.59 -4.52 -10.49
CA ALA A 182 -8.15 -4.27 -10.59
C ALA A 182 -7.36 -5.40 -9.91
N ASP A 183 -6.73 -6.26 -10.72
CA ASP A 183 -5.93 -7.40 -10.26
C ASP A 183 -4.52 -6.98 -9.92
N HIS A 184 -4.14 -7.17 -8.66
CA HIS A 184 -2.84 -6.76 -8.13
C HIS A 184 -1.91 -7.96 -7.97
N TYR A 185 -0.73 -7.84 -8.58
CA TYR A 185 0.40 -8.71 -8.37
C TYR A 185 1.54 -7.87 -7.80
N GLN A 186 1.97 -8.22 -6.59
CA GLN A 186 2.95 -7.45 -5.83
C GLN A 186 4.11 -8.34 -5.40
N ALA A 187 5.30 -7.75 -5.36
CA ALA A 187 6.47 -8.34 -4.71
C ALA A 187 7.20 -7.28 -3.89
N ASN A 188 7.76 -7.69 -2.76
CA ASN A 188 8.61 -6.83 -1.93
C ASN A 188 9.92 -7.54 -1.62
N TYR A 189 11.01 -6.79 -1.66
CA TYR A 189 12.35 -7.28 -1.38
C TYR A 189 13.10 -6.29 -0.47
N PRO A 190 13.90 -6.74 0.50
CA PRO A 190 14.63 -5.84 1.37
C PRO A 190 15.67 -5.05 0.59
N LEU A 191 15.85 -3.77 0.95
CA LEU A 191 16.94 -2.92 0.48
C LEU A 191 18.24 -3.26 1.20
N GLY A 192 18.15 -3.60 2.49
CA GLY A 192 19.27 -4.02 3.32
C GLY A 192 19.74 -5.44 3.03
N LYS A 193 20.98 -5.75 3.45
CA LYS A 193 21.56 -7.12 3.40
C LYS A 193 21.32 -7.92 4.67
N GLY A 194 20.70 -7.32 5.69
CA GLY A 194 20.40 -7.95 6.97
C GLY A 194 19.35 -9.06 6.85
N PRO A 195 19.22 -9.91 7.88
CA PRO A 195 18.15 -10.90 7.94
C PRO A 195 16.79 -10.21 8.03
N VAL A 196 15.79 -10.80 7.38
CA VAL A 196 14.38 -10.38 7.43
C VAL A 196 13.49 -11.54 7.83
N LEU A 197 12.30 -11.24 8.35
CA LEU A 197 11.30 -12.25 8.67
C LEU A 197 10.58 -12.67 7.38
N LEU A 198 10.68 -13.95 7.03
CA LEU A 198 9.92 -14.53 5.92
C LEU A 198 8.66 -15.18 6.48
N PRO A 199 7.46 -14.71 6.08
CA PRO A 199 6.23 -15.16 6.69
C PRO A 199 5.78 -16.52 6.16
N GLU A 200 5.01 -17.23 6.98
CA GLU A 200 4.07 -18.23 6.49
C GLU A 200 2.85 -17.53 5.87
N ASP A 201 2.05 -18.27 5.12
CA ASP A 201 0.90 -17.72 4.40
C ASP A 201 -0.12 -17.10 5.37
N HIS A 202 -0.45 -15.84 5.11
CA HIS A 202 -1.41 -15.07 5.91
C HIS A 202 -2.05 -13.97 5.06
N TYR A 203 -2.91 -13.15 5.65
CA TYR A 203 -3.47 -12.00 4.96
C TYR A 203 -3.53 -10.75 5.84
N LEU A 204 -3.60 -9.59 5.19
CA LEU A 204 -3.95 -8.32 5.81
C LEU A 204 -5.41 -8.01 5.49
N SER A 205 -6.22 -7.76 6.52
CA SER A 205 -7.56 -7.20 6.35
C SER A 205 -7.48 -5.68 6.38
N THR A 206 -8.06 -5.04 5.37
CA THR A 206 -7.90 -3.61 5.10
C THR A 206 -9.24 -2.92 4.97
N GLN A 207 -9.35 -1.72 5.55
CA GLN A 207 -10.52 -0.86 5.49
C GLN A 207 -10.06 0.58 5.27
N SER A 208 -10.62 1.27 4.29
CA SER A 208 -10.19 2.63 3.94
C SER A 208 -11.40 3.55 3.76
N ALA A 209 -11.28 4.79 4.22
CA ALA A 209 -12.26 5.84 4.03
C ALA A 209 -11.62 7.02 3.29
N LEU A 210 -12.27 7.46 2.22
CA LEU A 210 -11.82 8.59 1.39
C LEU A 210 -12.69 9.81 1.70
N THR A 211 -12.07 10.95 1.98
CA THR A 211 -12.77 12.21 2.26
C THR A 211 -12.04 13.39 1.63
N LYS A 212 -12.60 14.60 1.79
CA LYS A 212 -12.05 15.85 1.27
C LYS A 212 -11.85 16.85 2.41
N ASP A 213 -10.80 17.65 2.31
CA ASP A 213 -10.60 18.85 3.10
C ASP A 213 -11.38 20.00 2.42
N PRO A 214 -12.40 20.60 3.08
CA PRO A 214 -13.18 21.67 2.48
C PRO A 214 -12.38 22.96 2.26
N HIS A 215 -11.17 23.08 2.84
CA HIS A 215 -10.29 24.24 2.69
C HIS A 215 -9.17 24.02 1.67
N GLU A 216 -8.98 22.81 1.17
CA GLU A 216 -8.00 22.52 0.12
C GLU A 216 -8.60 22.75 -1.26
N THR A 217 -8.01 23.69 -2.00
CA THR A 217 -8.48 24.04 -3.35
C THR A 217 -7.82 23.21 -4.45
N ARG A 218 -6.68 22.56 -4.16
CA ARG A 218 -6.00 21.67 -5.10
C ARG A 218 -6.73 20.34 -5.21
N ASP A 219 -6.48 19.60 -6.29
CA ASP A 219 -6.99 18.24 -6.41
C ASP A 219 -6.27 17.35 -5.39
N HIS A 220 -7.03 16.71 -4.50
CA HIS A 220 -6.49 16.08 -3.30
C HIS A 220 -7.34 14.90 -2.82
N MET A 221 -6.81 14.11 -1.90
CA MET A 221 -7.52 13.04 -1.20
C MET A 221 -7.09 12.99 0.26
N LEU A 222 -8.06 12.91 1.17
CA LEU A 222 -7.83 12.50 2.54
C LEU A 222 -8.13 11.01 2.67
N LEU A 223 -7.24 10.28 3.33
CA LEU A 223 -7.33 8.85 3.53
C LEU A 223 -7.17 8.53 5.02
N LEU A 224 -8.16 7.81 5.56
CA LEU A 224 -8.05 7.10 6.82
C LEU A 224 -8.08 5.60 6.53
N GLU A 225 -7.12 4.84 7.04
CA GLU A 225 -7.03 3.41 6.78
C GLU A 225 -6.70 2.61 8.03
N PHE A 226 -7.29 1.42 8.13
CA PHE A 226 -7.04 0.43 9.17
C PHE A 226 -6.61 -0.89 8.55
N VAL A 227 -5.48 -1.43 9.02
CA VAL A 227 -4.90 -2.68 8.51
C VAL A 227 -4.53 -3.60 9.67
N THR A 228 -5.01 -4.84 9.63
CA THR A 228 -4.70 -5.87 10.64
C THR A 228 -4.31 -7.18 9.95
N ALA A 229 -3.21 -7.78 10.38
CA ALA A 229 -2.81 -9.12 9.94
C ALA A 229 -3.67 -10.20 10.60
N ALA A 230 -4.02 -11.22 9.83
CA ALA A 230 -4.81 -12.37 10.26
C ALA A 230 -4.50 -13.60 9.38
N GLY A 231 -5.11 -14.74 9.72
CA GLY A 231 -4.99 -15.97 8.92
C GLY A 231 -4.12 -17.06 9.56
N ILE A 232 -3.37 -16.75 10.62
CA ILE A 232 -2.64 -17.76 11.40
C ILE A 232 -3.24 -17.87 12.80
N THR A 233 -3.56 -19.10 13.20
CA THR A 233 -4.21 -19.38 14.50
C THR A 233 -3.18 -19.52 15.61
N HIS A 234 -3.56 -19.16 16.84
CA HIS A 234 -2.65 -19.16 17.99
C HIS A 234 -1.99 -20.53 18.25
N GLY A 235 -2.72 -21.63 18.04
CA GLY A 235 -2.17 -22.98 18.21
C GLY A 235 -1.15 -23.39 17.13
N MET A 236 -1.23 -22.81 15.93
CA MET A 236 -0.22 -23.03 14.89
C MET A 236 1.08 -22.29 15.22
N ASP A 237 1.01 -21.07 15.74
CA ASP A 237 2.22 -20.30 16.10
C ASP A 237 3.02 -20.90 17.25
N GLU A 238 2.37 -21.53 18.22
CA GLU A 238 3.11 -22.24 19.29
C GLU A 238 3.90 -23.45 18.76
N LEU A 239 3.48 -24.04 17.63
CA LEU A 239 4.21 -25.11 16.95
C LEU A 239 5.39 -24.57 16.12
N TYR A 240 5.40 -23.28 15.77
CA TYR A 240 6.43 -22.64 14.96
C TYR A 240 7.50 -21.88 15.78
N LYS A 241 7.33 -21.74 17.10
CA LYS A 241 8.30 -21.15 18.03
C LYS A 241 9.47 -22.08 18.34
#